data_AF-A0A1I6PI36-F1
#
_entry.id   AF-A0A1I6PI36-F1
#
_cell.length_a   1.000
_cell.length_b   1.000
_cell.length_c   1.000
_cell.angle_alpha   90.00
_cell.angle_beta   90.00
_cell.angle_gamma   90.00
#
_symmetry.space_group_name_H-M   'P 1'
#
loop_
_entity.id
_entity.type
_entity.pdbx_description
1 polymer ?
#
loop_
_entity_poly.entity_id
_entity_poly.type
_entity_poly.pdbx_seq_one_letter_code
_entity_poly.pdbx_strand_id
1 'polypeptide(L)'
;MLGRAAAESLWALLADAGGRAVLESFWPAPLRPVVAASLERAGVAAAQEVWCEVPVAVARARFAARAPYRHPGHPVHPVDEGEARWREWERTAVPLALGPVHRVGTTGPVDVPALAARLSARRGSGR
;
A
#
# COMPACT_ATOMS: atom_id res chain seq x y z
N MET A 1 -11.06 -2.98 -16.88
CA MET A 1 -9.86 -2.48 -17.60
C MET A 1 -9.17 -1.30 -16.89
N LEU A 2 -9.90 -0.39 -16.25
CA LEU A 2 -9.33 0.81 -15.59
C LEU A 2 -8.20 0.51 -14.58
N GLY A 3 -8.33 -0.56 -13.78
CA GLY A 3 -7.29 -0.94 -12.80
C GLY A 3 -5.95 -1.36 -13.42
N ARG A 4 -5.95 -1.97 -14.61
CA ARG A 4 -4.71 -2.36 -15.29
C ARG A 4 -4.00 -1.15 -15.89
N ALA A 5 -4.75 -0.29 -16.58
CA ALA A 5 -4.19 0.95 -17.14
C ALA A 5 -3.64 1.87 -16.04
N ALA A 6 -4.35 2.01 -14.91
CA ALA A 6 -3.86 2.78 -13.77
C ALA A 6 -2.56 2.20 -13.18
N ALA A 7 -2.46 0.87 -13.06
CA ALA A 7 -1.25 0.22 -12.60
C ALA A 7 -0.07 0.44 -13.58
N GLU A 8 -0.32 0.32 -14.89
CA GLU A 8 0.70 0.58 -15.92
C GLU A 8 1.19 2.04 -15.87
N SER A 9 0.29 3.01 -15.71
CA SER A 9 0.66 4.42 -15.53
C SER A 9 1.49 4.64 -14.27
N LEU A 10 1.16 3.99 -13.15
CA LEU A 10 1.91 4.09 -11.90
C LEU A 10 3.36 3.62 -12.08
N TRP A 11 3.60 2.51 -12.78
CA TRP A 11 4.94 2.01 -13.04
C TRP A 11 5.72 2.88 -14.04
N ALA A 12 5.05 3.42 -15.06
CA ALA A 12 5.67 4.33 -16.02
C ALA A 12 6.13 5.64 -15.34
N LEU A 13 5.28 6.22 -14.51
CA LEU A 13 5.62 7.43 -13.73
C LEU A 13 6.75 7.17 -12.75
N LEU A 14 6.81 5.98 -12.14
CA LEU A 14 7.91 5.60 -11.26
C LEU A 14 9.25 5.57 -12.02
N ALA A 15 9.26 5.02 -13.22
CA ALA A 15 10.46 4.96 -14.06
C ALA A 15 10.94 6.37 -14.48
N ASP A 16 10.00 7.30 -14.68
CA ASP A 16 10.29 8.68 -15.09
C ASP A 16 10.63 9.64 -13.92
N ALA A 17 10.28 9.27 -12.69
CA ALA A 17 10.37 10.17 -11.52
C ALA A 17 11.79 10.73 -11.24
N GLY A 18 12.85 10.11 -11.79
CA GLY A 18 14.23 10.61 -11.75
C GLY A 18 14.82 10.81 -10.34
N GLY A 19 14.14 10.33 -9.31
CA GLY A 19 14.40 10.68 -7.92
C GLY A 19 13.63 9.81 -6.92
N ARG A 20 13.17 10.42 -5.82
CA ARG A 20 12.45 9.71 -4.76
C ARG A 20 10.95 9.72 -5.07
N ALA A 21 10.33 8.55 -5.11
CA ALA A 21 8.89 8.39 -5.27
C ALA A 21 8.27 7.63 -4.08
N VAL A 22 6.97 7.84 -3.87
CA VAL A 22 6.13 7.04 -2.98
C VAL A 22 5.03 6.44 -3.83
N LEU A 23 4.88 5.12 -3.75
CA LEU A 23 3.77 4.41 -4.35
C LEU A 23 2.83 3.97 -3.23
N GLU A 24 1.54 4.26 -3.37
CA GLU A 24 0.51 3.86 -2.43
C GLU A 24 -0.50 2.99 -3.17
N SER A 25 -0.70 1.78 -2.64
CA SER A 25 -1.76 0.89 -3.05
C SER A 25 -1.92 -0.22 -2.01
N PHE A 26 -3.07 -0.88 -2.04
CA PHE A 26 -3.22 -2.17 -1.39
C PHE A 26 -2.75 -3.28 -2.34
N TRP A 27 -1.50 -3.72 -2.18
CA TRP A 27 -0.99 -4.90 -2.87
C TRP A 27 -1.16 -6.14 -1.99
N PRO A 28 -2.11 -7.05 -2.28
CA PRO A 28 -2.21 -8.30 -1.55
C PRO A 28 -0.96 -9.16 -1.81
N ALA A 29 -0.57 -9.98 -0.83
CA ALA A 29 0.65 -10.80 -0.87
C ALA A 29 0.87 -11.60 -2.17
N PRO A 30 -0.17 -12.18 -2.83
CA PRO A 30 0.00 -12.87 -4.11
C PRO A 30 0.54 -11.99 -5.25
N LEU A 31 0.42 -10.66 -5.18
CA LEU A 31 0.99 -9.73 -6.17
C LEU A 31 2.47 -9.45 -5.97
N ARG A 32 3.12 -9.99 -4.93
CA ARG A 32 4.57 -9.80 -4.68
C ARG A 32 5.44 -10.02 -5.92
N PRO A 33 5.27 -11.10 -6.74
CA PRO A 33 6.09 -11.29 -7.93
C PRO A 33 5.87 -10.20 -8.99
N VAL A 34 4.62 -9.74 -9.15
CA VAL A 34 4.27 -8.68 -10.11
C VAL A 34 4.89 -7.36 -9.67
N VAL A 35 4.81 -7.02 -8.39
CA VAL A 35 5.39 -5.79 -7.85
C VAL A 35 6.91 -5.84 -7.94
N ALA A 36 7.54 -6.98 -7.62
CA ALA A 36 8.98 -7.16 -7.77
C ALA A 36 9.45 -6.90 -9.21
N ALA A 37 8.82 -7.57 -10.18
CA ALA A 37 9.15 -7.39 -11.59
C ALA A 37 8.88 -5.97 -12.09
N SER A 38 7.86 -5.29 -11.57
CA SER A 38 7.59 -3.89 -11.92
C SER A 38 8.62 -2.92 -11.35
N LEU A 39 9.07 -3.12 -10.10
CA LEU A 39 10.16 -2.32 -9.51
C LEU A 39 11.47 -2.49 -10.29
N GLU A 40 11.79 -3.73 -10.67
CA GLU A 40 12.96 -4.04 -11.51
C GLU A 40 12.87 -3.35 -12.87
N ARG A 41 11.75 -3.48 -13.58
CA ARG A 41 11.54 -2.80 -14.87
C ARG A 41 11.58 -1.27 -14.78
N ALA A 42 11.18 -0.71 -13.64
CA ALA A 42 11.27 0.73 -13.38
C ALA A 42 12.67 1.18 -12.93
N GLY A 43 13.66 0.28 -12.87
CA GLY A 43 15.04 0.61 -12.49
C GLY A 43 15.21 0.93 -11.00
N VAL A 44 14.30 0.47 -10.13
CA VAL A 44 14.36 0.76 -8.70
C VAL A 44 15.40 -0.13 -8.02
N ALA A 45 16.54 0.46 -7.65
CA ALA A 45 17.62 -0.25 -6.98
C ALA A 45 17.30 -0.65 -5.53
N ALA A 46 16.47 0.14 -4.83
CA ALA A 46 16.11 -0.13 -3.43
C ALA A 46 14.71 0.42 -3.10
N ALA A 47 13.88 -0.45 -2.53
CA ALA A 47 12.56 -0.09 -2.01
C ALA A 47 12.52 -0.27 -0.48
N GLN A 48 11.73 0.57 0.19
CA GLN A 48 11.35 0.41 1.59
C GLN A 48 9.82 0.36 1.64
N GLU A 49 9.28 -0.52 2.48
CA GLU A 49 7.83 -0.70 2.61
C GLU A 49 7.33 -0.07 3.90
N VAL A 50 6.27 0.73 3.82
CA VAL A 50 5.52 1.20 4.98
C VAL A 50 4.25 0.38 5.06
N TRP A 51 4.18 -0.53 6.03
CA TRP A 51 3.01 -1.37 6.26
C TRP A 51 2.12 -0.74 7.34
N CYS A 52 1.05 -0.07 6.90
CA CYS A 52 0.04 0.50 7.78
C CYS A 52 -0.90 -0.59 8.29
N GLU A 53 -0.88 -0.85 9.59
CA GLU A 53 -1.73 -1.85 10.22
C GLU A 53 -2.71 -1.23 11.21
N VAL A 54 -3.87 -1.86 11.34
CA VAL A 54 -4.95 -1.42 12.22
C VAL A 54 -5.86 -2.62 12.51
N PRO A 55 -6.49 -2.72 13.69
CA PRO A 55 -7.47 -3.77 13.94
C PRO A 55 -8.59 -3.77 12.89
N VAL A 56 -9.00 -4.96 12.43
CA VAL A 56 -10.01 -5.09 11.36
C VAL A 56 -11.32 -4.37 11.69
N ALA A 57 -11.73 -4.38 12.97
CA ALA A 57 -12.93 -3.69 13.44
C ALA A 57 -12.84 -2.17 13.21
N VAL A 58 -11.66 -1.58 13.44
CA VAL A 58 -11.42 -0.14 13.24
C VAL A 58 -11.35 0.18 11.74
N ALA A 59 -10.69 -0.66 10.93
CA ALA A 59 -10.69 -0.49 9.46
C ALA A 59 -12.11 -0.52 8.88
N ARG A 60 -12.94 -1.47 9.33
CA ARG A 60 -14.34 -1.62 8.94
C ARG A 60 -15.17 -0.40 9.31
N ALA A 61 -15.08 0.05 10.56
CA ALA A 61 -15.77 1.26 11.02
C ALA A 61 -15.40 2.49 10.17
N ARG A 62 -14.09 2.70 9.90
CA ARG A 62 -13.59 3.79 9.05
C ARG A 62 -14.01 3.64 7.58
N PHE A 63 -14.14 2.41 7.08
CA PHE A 63 -14.62 2.15 5.73
C PHE A 63 -16.10 2.50 5.58
N ALA A 64 -16.93 2.11 6.56
CA ALA A 64 -18.36 2.41 6.59
C ALA A 64 -18.61 3.92 6.75
N ALA A 65 -17.89 4.58 7.67
CA ALA A 65 -18.00 6.02 7.87
C ALA A 65 -17.66 6.87 6.63
N ARG A 66 -16.83 6.33 5.72
CA ARG A 66 -16.50 6.99 4.44
C ARG A 66 -17.55 6.78 3.35
N ALA A 67 -18.47 5.81 3.50
CA ALA A 67 -19.43 5.46 2.45
C ALA A 67 -20.29 6.65 1.96
N PRO A 68 -20.79 7.55 2.82
CA PRO A 68 -21.57 8.72 2.37
C PRO A 68 -20.78 9.72 1.52
N TYR A 69 -19.45 9.71 1.60
CA TYR A 69 -18.56 10.67 0.93
C TYR A 69 -17.87 10.07 -0.31
N ARG A 70 -18.19 8.82 -0.69
CA ARG A 70 -17.54 8.17 -1.84
C ARG A 70 -18.13 8.65 -3.16
N HIS A 71 -17.23 8.93 -4.10
CA HIS A 71 -17.61 9.27 -5.47
C HIS A 71 -18.37 8.09 -6.13
N PRO A 72 -19.48 8.34 -6.88
CA PRO A 72 -20.30 7.29 -7.50
C PRO A 72 -19.53 6.34 -8.43
N GLY A 73 -18.41 6.81 -9.00
CA GLY A 73 -17.52 6.01 -9.86
C GLY A 73 -16.74 4.90 -9.16
N HIS A 74 -16.85 4.74 -7.84
CA HIS A 74 -16.22 3.64 -7.08
C HIS A 74 -17.28 2.81 -6.35
N PRO A 75 -18.09 2.01 -7.08
CA PRO A 75 -19.20 1.27 -6.49
C PRO A 75 -18.68 0.36 -5.37
N VAL A 76 -19.34 0.46 -4.21
CA VAL A 76 -19.13 -0.47 -3.11
C VAL A 76 -19.76 -1.79 -3.54
N HIS A 77 -18.92 -2.80 -3.74
CA HIS A 77 -19.39 -4.18 -3.92
C HIS A 77 -20.40 -4.53 -2.81
N PRO A 78 -21.49 -5.26 -3.11
CA PRO A 78 -22.56 -5.53 -2.16
C PRO A 78 -22.02 -6.02 -0.82
N VAL A 79 -22.68 -5.62 0.26
CA VAL A 79 -22.28 -5.80 1.66
C VAL A 79 -21.94 -7.27 1.99
N ASP A 80 -22.54 -8.22 1.27
CA ASP A 80 -22.30 -9.66 1.44
C ASP A 80 -20.96 -10.16 0.86
N GLU A 81 -20.44 -9.54 -0.20
CA GLU A 81 -19.06 -9.77 -0.67
C GLU A 81 -18.03 -9.14 0.30
N GLY A 82 -18.49 -8.20 1.14
CA GLY A 82 -17.66 -7.48 2.11
C GLY A 82 -17.17 -8.35 3.26
N GLU A 83 -18.04 -9.13 3.91
CA GLU A 83 -17.68 -9.88 5.14
C GLU A 83 -16.66 -10.98 4.89
N ALA A 84 -16.85 -11.80 3.84
CA ALA A 84 -15.91 -12.85 3.48
C ALA A 84 -14.53 -12.26 3.18
N ARG A 85 -14.49 -11.13 2.48
CA ARG A 85 -13.26 -10.40 2.13
C ARG A 85 -12.59 -9.77 3.35
N TRP A 86 -13.35 -9.22 4.29
CA TRP A 86 -12.79 -8.73 5.56
C TRP A 86 -12.14 -9.86 6.36
N ARG A 87 -12.80 -11.02 6.47
CA ARG A 87 -12.22 -12.20 7.13
C ARG A 87 -10.99 -12.71 6.39
N GLU A 88 -11.00 -12.69 5.06
CA GLU A 88 -9.83 -13.05 4.26
C GLU A 88 -8.66 -12.13 4.57
N TRP A 89 -8.84 -10.80 4.48
CA TRP A 89 -7.80 -9.84 4.78
C TRP A 89 -7.28 -9.95 6.21
N GLU A 90 -8.15 -10.18 7.20
CA GLU A 90 -7.72 -10.41 8.58
C GLU A 90 -6.76 -11.61 8.71
N ARG A 91 -6.95 -12.65 7.90
CA ARG A 91 -6.10 -13.85 7.91
C ARG A 91 -4.85 -13.72 7.04
N THR A 92 -4.95 -13.03 5.91
CA THR A 92 -3.95 -13.11 4.83
C THR A 92 -3.15 -11.83 4.62
N ALA A 93 -3.56 -10.69 5.19
CA ALA A 93 -2.86 -9.43 4.99
C ALA A 93 -1.49 -9.46 5.64
N VAL A 94 -0.46 -9.49 4.80
CA VAL A 94 0.95 -9.45 5.19
C VAL A 94 1.70 -8.48 4.28
N PRO A 95 2.82 -7.89 4.76
CA PRO A 95 3.68 -7.06 3.92
C PRO A 95 4.16 -7.82 2.69
N LEU A 96 4.45 -7.10 1.61
CA LEU A 96 5.12 -7.70 0.47
C LEU A 96 6.53 -8.16 0.88
N ALA A 97 7.26 -7.39 1.69
CA ALA A 97 8.63 -7.62 2.13
C ALA A 97 9.66 -7.62 0.98
N LEU A 98 9.56 -6.66 0.06
CA LEU A 98 10.51 -6.47 -1.08
C LEU A 98 11.76 -5.65 -0.68
N GLY A 99 11.86 -5.30 0.60
CA GLY A 99 12.94 -4.54 1.22
C GLY A 99 12.66 -4.38 2.71
N PRO A 100 13.30 -3.43 3.40
CA PRO A 100 12.99 -3.14 4.80
C PRO A 100 11.51 -2.79 5.01
N VAL A 101 10.85 -3.51 5.92
CA VAL A 101 9.45 -3.26 6.29
C VAL A 101 9.38 -2.40 7.55
N HIS A 102 8.64 -1.30 7.45
CA HIS A 102 8.33 -0.38 8.54
C HIS A 102 6.86 -0.55 8.91
N ARG A 103 6.58 -1.31 9.98
CA ARG A 103 5.21 -1.46 10.48
C ARG A 103 4.79 -0.20 11.22
N VAL A 104 3.57 0.27 10.93
CA VAL A 104 3.01 1.50 11.48
C VAL A 104 1.58 1.22 11.94
N GLY A 105 1.37 1.25 13.26
CA GLY A 105 0.03 1.18 13.84
C GLY A 105 -0.74 2.46 13.57
N THR A 106 -1.91 2.35 12.95
CA THR A 106 -2.74 3.50 12.54
C THR A 106 -4.06 3.59 13.30
N THR A 107 -4.18 2.92 14.44
CA THR A 107 -5.33 3.05 15.35
C THR A 107 -5.51 4.50 15.82
N GLY A 108 -4.40 5.20 16.08
CA GLY A 108 -4.34 6.63 16.39
C GLY A 108 -3.54 7.44 15.35
N PRO A 109 -3.29 8.73 15.64
CA PRO A 109 -2.42 9.57 14.82
C PRO A 109 -1.01 8.99 14.68
N VAL A 110 -0.41 9.17 13.49
CA VAL A 110 0.97 8.78 13.20
C VAL A 110 1.84 10.04 13.18
N ASP A 111 2.99 10.00 13.84
CA ASP A 111 4.04 11.02 13.70
C ASP A 111 4.74 10.83 12.34
N VAL A 112 4.19 11.50 11.32
CA VAL A 112 4.69 11.43 9.94
C VAL A 112 6.10 12.01 9.82
N PRO A 113 6.45 13.17 10.43
CA PRO A 113 7.82 13.66 10.45
C PRO A 113 8.85 12.65 10.99
N ALA A 114 8.56 12.01 12.12
CA ALA A 114 9.45 11.00 12.69
C ALA A 114 9.58 9.77 11.78
N LEU A 115 8.48 9.31 11.17
CA LEU A 115 8.50 8.22 10.21
C LEU A 115 9.37 8.56 8.98
N ALA A 116 9.22 9.77 8.43
CA ALA A 116 9.99 10.22 7.27
C ALA A 116 11.50 10.32 7.58
N ALA A 117 11.85 10.78 8.79
CA ALA A 117 13.24 10.81 9.27
C ALA A 117 13.82 9.39 9.34
N ARG A 118 13.09 8.43 9.92
CA ARG A 118 13.49 7.01 10.00
C ARG A 118 13.72 6.38 8.63
N LEU A 119 12.81 6.63 7.69
CA LEU A 119 12.93 6.15 6.29
C LEU A 119 14.15 6.74 5.57
N SER A 120 14.52 7.96 5.92
CA SER A 120 15.67 8.64 5.31
C SER A 120 17.00 8.16 5.88
N ALA A 121 17.07 7.89 7.19
CA ALA A 121 18.29 7.42 7.85
C ALA A 121 18.76 6.02 7.36
N ARG A 122 17.83 5.11 7.07
CA ARG A 122 18.14 3.75 6.59
C ARG A 122 18.70 3.68 5.16
N ARG A 123 18.82 4.81 4.48
CA ARG A 123 19.37 4.89 3.13
C ARG A 123 20.90 4.81 3.08
N GLY A 124 21.57 5.02 4.22
CA GLY A 124 23.03 5.21 4.28
C GLY A 124 23.89 3.97 4.59
N SER A 125 23.33 2.76 4.71
CA SER A 125 24.10 1.56 5.14
C SER A 125 24.53 0.62 4.02
N GLY A 126 24.45 1.05 2.76
CA GLY A 126 25.01 0.31 1.62
C GLY A 126 26.35 0.91 1.24
N ARG A 127 27.44 0.40 1.84
CA ARG A 127 28.81 0.54 1.33
C ARG A 127 29.38 -0.86 1.12
#